data_AF-A0A947KWH2-F1
#
_entry.id   AF-A0A947KWH2-F1
#
_cell.length_a   1.000
_cell.length_b   1.000
_cell.length_c   1.000
_cell.angle_alpha   90.00
_cell.angle_beta   90.00
_cell.angle_gamma   90.00
#
_symmetry.space_group_name_H-M   'P 1'
#
loop_
_entity.id
_entity.type
_entity.pdbx_description
1 polymer ?
#
loop_
_entity_poly.entity_id
_entity_poly.type
_entity_poly.pdbx_seq_one_letter_code
_entity_poly.pdbx_strand_id
1 'polypeptide(L)'
;RGFRLDPADPLARADWLAVGEIQGSAAGARILSALAVSQDDVMTAAAHRIADRRNVRWRKDLGGVEALRERRLGAIRLASGPDDAPDRTAIVAALAQALRSEGLGLLPWGKAAQALRTRAAFAGVGDEIGDAALLADVEDWLEMLLPANARRFSAIDGGALHNLLTQRFGWDATQRIEALAPAEFRSPAGSTHAIDYEAPAGPTVELRVQALFGLSEHPVIGRERIPLVLSLTSPAGRPIQTTRDLPAFWKGSWADVAKEMRGRYPKHPWPDDPAAASATLRTKRADARR
;
A
#
# COMPACT_ATOMS: atom_id res chain seq x y z
N ARG A 1 34.92 22.62 7.18
CA ARG A 1 36.12 21.84 7.57
C ARG A 1 36.22 21.87 9.09
N GLY A 2 36.65 20.79 9.74
CA GLY A 2 36.87 20.77 11.19
C GLY A 2 38.34 21.08 11.53
N PHE A 3 38.56 21.85 12.59
CA PHE A 3 39.88 22.20 13.13
C PHE A 3 39.95 21.77 14.60
N ARG A 4 41.17 21.59 15.14
CA ARG A 4 41.39 21.16 16.53
C ARG A 4 42.09 22.24 17.33
N LEU A 5 41.64 22.43 18.56
CA LEU A 5 42.29 23.23 19.59
C LEU A 5 42.69 22.30 20.74
N ASP A 6 43.74 22.65 21.48
CA ASP A 6 44.11 21.92 22.70
C ASP A 6 42.98 22.07 23.74
N PRO A 7 42.44 20.98 24.30
CA PRO A 7 41.39 21.06 25.33
C PRO A 7 41.80 21.84 26.59
N ALA A 8 43.10 21.97 26.86
CA ALA A 8 43.62 22.76 27.98
C ALA A 8 43.69 24.27 27.66
N ASP A 9 43.55 24.68 26.40
CA ASP A 9 43.55 26.08 25.99
C ASP A 9 42.31 26.81 26.54
N PRO A 10 42.45 28.01 27.15
CA PRO A 10 41.30 28.79 27.62
C PRO A 10 40.24 29.05 26.54
N LEU A 11 40.65 29.18 25.27
CA LEU A 11 39.75 29.39 24.14
C LEU A 11 38.88 28.17 23.83
N ALA A 12 39.21 26.99 24.35
CA ALA A 12 38.40 25.77 24.15
C ALA A 12 37.01 25.86 24.79
N ARG A 13 36.79 26.83 25.70
CA ARG A 13 35.50 27.11 26.33
C ARG A 13 34.64 28.13 25.58
N ALA A 14 35.20 28.78 24.55
CA ALA A 14 34.45 29.75 23.77
C ALA A 14 33.65 29.05 22.67
N ASP A 15 32.37 29.40 22.54
CA ASP A 15 31.50 28.87 21.48
C ASP A 15 31.88 29.39 20.08
N TRP A 16 32.48 30.58 20.03
CA TRP A 16 32.85 31.26 18.79
C TRP A 16 34.31 31.71 18.80
N LEU A 17 35.02 31.31 17.74
CA LEU A 17 36.43 31.66 17.53
C LEU A 17 36.64 32.24 16.13
N ALA A 18 37.29 33.39 16.05
CA ALA A 18 37.87 33.90 14.81
C ALA A 18 39.27 33.30 14.65
N VAL A 19 39.43 32.32 13.76
CA VAL A 19 40.70 31.61 13.54
C VAL A 19 41.55 32.39 12.54
N GLY A 20 42.76 32.79 12.96
CA GLY A 20 43.73 33.49 12.11
C GLY A 20 44.70 32.55 11.42
N GLU A 21 45.32 31.63 12.19
CA GLU A 21 46.36 30.74 11.69
C GLU A 21 46.10 29.27 12.08
N ILE A 22 46.36 28.37 11.13
CA ILE A 22 46.24 26.92 11.28
C ILE A 22 47.50 26.23 10.79
N GLN A 23 47.82 25.07 11.38
CA GLN A 23 48.94 24.23 10.96
C GLN A 23 48.49 22.81 10.62
N GLY A 24 49.02 22.31 9.50
CA GLY A 24 48.76 20.97 8.96
C GLY A 24 47.78 20.96 7.78
N SER A 25 47.61 19.80 7.15
CA SER A 25 46.66 19.59 6.04
C SER A 25 45.55 18.62 6.44
N ALA A 26 44.39 18.72 5.76
CA ALA A 26 43.17 17.91 5.92
C ALA A 26 42.25 18.24 7.12
N ALA A 27 41.33 17.32 7.42
CA ALA A 27 40.39 17.41 8.54
C ALA A 27 41.14 17.29 9.87
N GLY A 28 40.99 18.29 10.74
CA GLY A 28 41.61 18.29 12.06
C GLY A 28 42.99 18.97 12.13
N ALA A 29 43.27 19.94 11.24
CA ALA A 29 44.42 20.84 11.38
C ALA A 29 44.34 21.63 12.72
N ARG A 30 45.50 21.91 13.32
CA ARG A 30 45.61 22.54 14.64
C ARG A 30 45.45 24.06 14.51
N ILE A 31 44.65 24.66 15.38
CA ILE A 31 44.54 26.12 15.52
C ILE A 31 45.80 26.61 16.25
N LEU A 32 46.53 27.54 15.62
CA LEU A 32 47.70 28.20 16.22
C LEU A 32 47.34 29.56 16.82
N SER A 33 46.44 30.29 16.15
CA SER A 33 46.00 31.61 16.57
C SER A 33 44.50 31.77 16.34
N ALA A 34 43.80 32.16 17.39
CA ALA A 34 42.38 32.49 17.35
C ALA A 34 42.02 33.53 18.41
N LEU A 35 40.91 34.21 18.21
CA LEU A 35 40.32 35.15 19.16
C LEU A 35 38.91 34.67 19.54
N ALA A 36 38.60 34.64 20.84
CA ALA A 36 37.23 34.48 21.30
C ALA A 36 36.42 35.71 20.90
N VAL A 37 35.30 35.49 20.23
CA VAL A 37 34.39 36.53 19.77
C VAL A 37 33.00 36.26 20.32
N SER A 38 32.24 37.30 20.63
CA SER A 38 30.86 37.10 21.03
C SER A 38 30.02 36.66 19.83
N GLN A 39 28.92 35.97 20.09
CA GLN A 39 27.98 35.62 19.03
C GLN A 39 27.45 36.89 18.35
N ASP A 40 27.10 37.93 19.11
CA ASP A 40 26.56 39.18 18.55
C ASP A 40 27.54 39.90 17.62
N ASP A 41 28.83 39.92 17.95
CA ASP A 41 29.87 40.46 17.08
C ASP A 41 29.97 39.68 15.77
N VAL A 42 29.93 38.34 15.84
CA VAL A 42 29.94 37.47 14.65
C VAL A 42 28.71 37.72 13.79
N MET A 43 27.53 37.79 14.40
CA MET A 43 26.27 38.01 13.69
C MET A 43 26.26 39.37 12.98
N THR A 44 26.85 40.39 13.60
CA THR A 44 26.95 41.74 13.05
C THR A 44 27.98 41.80 11.93
N ALA A 45 29.22 41.36 12.18
CA ALA A 45 30.31 41.42 11.21
C ALA A 45 30.07 40.53 9.99
N ALA A 46 29.43 39.38 10.17
CA ALA A 46 29.16 38.42 9.11
C ALA A 46 27.70 38.42 8.62
N ALA A 47 26.90 39.45 8.94
CA ALA A 47 25.47 39.52 8.59
C ALA A 47 25.21 39.24 7.10
N HIS A 48 26.03 39.81 6.21
CA HIS A 48 25.95 39.64 4.76
C HIS A 48 26.24 38.21 4.26
N ARG A 49 26.79 37.33 5.11
CA ARG A 49 27.09 35.91 4.82
C ARG A 49 26.09 34.96 5.47
N ILE A 50 25.19 35.47 6.30
CA ILE A 50 24.15 34.67 6.93
C ILE A 50 23.03 34.47 5.91
N ALA A 51 22.70 33.20 5.66
CA ALA A 51 21.67 32.81 4.73
C ALA A 51 20.67 31.87 5.39
N ASP A 52 19.41 32.02 5.00
CA ASP A 52 18.39 31.00 5.24
C ASP A 52 18.57 29.85 4.26
N ARG A 53 18.48 28.62 4.76
CA ARG A 53 18.40 27.40 3.96
C ARG A 53 17.15 26.64 4.34
N ARG A 54 16.40 26.21 3.33
CA ARG A 54 15.25 25.32 3.51
C ARG A 54 15.70 23.90 3.18
N ASN A 55 15.35 22.96 4.04
CA ASN A 55 15.67 21.55 3.88
C ASN A 55 14.37 20.76 3.99
N VAL A 56 14.03 20.04 2.93
CA VAL A 56 12.84 19.20 2.84
C VAL A 56 13.32 17.77 2.65
N ARG A 57 12.97 16.90 3.60
CA ARG A 57 13.42 15.51 3.57
C ARG A 57 12.33 14.55 4.00
N TRP A 58 12.32 13.38 3.38
CA TRP A 58 11.53 12.24 3.84
C TRP A 58 12.03 11.75 5.19
N ARG A 59 11.09 11.50 6.11
CA ARG A 59 11.31 10.92 7.44
C ARG A 59 10.48 9.67 7.57
N LYS A 60 11.11 8.52 7.35
CA LYS A 60 10.49 7.20 7.42
C LYS A 60 9.83 6.94 8.78
N ASP A 61 10.48 7.37 9.86
CA ASP A 61 9.97 7.26 11.24
C ASP A 61 8.68 8.06 11.47
N LEU A 62 8.47 9.14 10.71
CA LEU A 62 7.28 9.98 10.78
C LEU A 62 6.24 9.65 9.70
N GLY A 63 6.58 8.77 8.74
CA GLY A 63 5.76 8.49 7.57
C GLY A 63 5.45 9.74 6.73
N GLY A 64 6.32 10.74 6.76
CA GLY A 64 6.06 12.05 6.17
C GLY A 64 7.32 12.85 5.88
N VAL A 65 7.12 14.02 5.31
CA VAL A 65 8.16 14.99 4.98
C VAL A 65 8.34 15.97 6.14
N GLU A 66 9.58 16.09 6.58
CA GLU A 66 10.03 17.13 7.49
C GLU A 66 10.59 18.29 6.66
N ALA A 67 10.08 19.50 6.91
CA ALA A 67 10.58 20.71 6.30
C ALA A 67 11.15 21.61 7.40
N LEU A 68 12.43 21.95 7.28
CA LEU A 68 13.18 22.77 8.23
C LEU A 68 13.67 24.03 7.54
N ARG A 69 13.60 25.15 8.26
CA ARG A 69 14.31 26.38 7.93
C ARG A 69 15.50 26.50 8.87
N GLU A 70 16.69 26.61 8.28
CA GLU A 70 17.95 26.78 9.00
C GLU A 70 18.59 28.12 8.67
N ARG A 71 18.96 28.88 9.71
CA ARG A 71 19.80 30.07 9.53
C ARG A 71 21.26 29.63 9.65
N ARG A 72 22.10 29.91 8.64
CA ARG A 72 23.48 29.42 8.59
C ARG A 72 24.48 30.51 8.26
N LEU A 73 25.66 30.41 8.87
CA LEU A 73 26.87 31.14 8.47
C LEU A 73 27.80 30.16 7.75
N GLY A 74 27.74 30.14 6.42
CA GLY A 74 28.43 29.12 5.63
C GLY A 74 27.99 27.70 6.03
N ALA A 75 28.91 26.91 6.58
CA ALA A 75 28.63 25.56 7.07
C ALA A 75 28.11 25.52 8.53
N ILE A 76 28.24 26.61 9.29
CA ILE A 76 27.81 26.65 10.70
C ILE A 76 26.30 26.89 10.74
N ARG A 77 25.56 26.04 11.46
CA ARG A 77 24.12 26.22 11.68
C ARG A 77 23.92 27.08 12.93
N LEU A 78 23.27 28.22 12.76
CA LEU A 78 23.02 29.20 13.82
C LEU A 78 21.70 28.89 14.53
N ALA A 79 20.67 28.56 13.76
CA ALA A 79 19.35 28.19 14.25
C ALA A 79 18.68 27.20 13.29
N SER A 80 17.75 26.40 13.81
CA SER A 80 16.93 25.47 13.03
C SER A 80 15.54 25.39 13.65
N GLY A 81 14.51 25.42 12.82
CA GLY A 81 13.14 25.22 13.23
C GLY A 81 12.27 24.72 12.08
N PRO A 82 11.00 24.39 12.34
CA PRO A 82 10.04 24.06 11.30
C PRO A 82 9.95 25.16 10.24
N ASP A 83 9.78 24.76 8.98
CA ASP A 83 9.36 25.69 7.94
C ASP A 83 7.81 25.76 7.92
N ASP A 84 7.27 26.93 8.24
CA ASP A 84 5.83 27.20 8.29
C ASP A 84 5.20 27.26 6.89
N ALA A 85 5.99 27.61 5.88
CA ALA A 85 5.55 27.74 4.49
C ALA A 85 6.54 27.04 3.55
N PRO A 86 6.70 25.72 3.68
CA PRO A 86 7.62 24.97 2.84
C PRO A 86 7.13 24.95 1.40
N ASP A 87 8.08 24.90 0.48
CA ASP A 87 7.78 24.76 -0.94
C ASP A 87 7.06 23.42 -1.21
N ARG A 88 5.87 23.51 -1.82
CA ARG A 88 5.05 22.36 -2.17
C ARG A 88 5.77 21.45 -3.17
N THR A 89 6.44 22.04 -4.17
CA THR A 89 7.18 21.26 -5.17
C THR A 89 8.28 20.44 -4.51
N ALA A 90 8.98 21.01 -3.52
CA ALA A 90 9.98 20.28 -2.74
C ALA A 90 9.38 19.15 -1.88
N ILE A 91 8.17 19.33 -1.33
CA ILE A 91 7.47 18.27 -0.57
C ILE A 91 7.10 17.11 -1.50
N VAL A 92 6.50 17.39 -2.65
CA VAL A 92 6.12 16.36 -3.62
C VAL A 92 7.35 15.62 -4.14
N ALA A 93 8.43 16.33 -4.47
CA ALA A 93 9.69 15.71 -4.87
C ALA A 93 10.27 14.78 -3.79
N ALA A 94 10.21 15.20 -2.52
CA ALA A 94 10.68 14.36 -1.41
C ALA A 94 9.81 13.10 -1.20
N LEU A 95 8.49 13.19 -1.35
CA LEU A 95 7.57 12.05 -1.30
C LEU A 95 7.77 11.12 -2.52
N ALA A 96 7.88 11.68 -3.72
CA ALA A 96 8.17 10.93 -4.94
C ALA A 96 9.48 10.14 -4.82
N GLN A 97 10.53 10.77 -4.31
CA GLN A 97 11.80 10.09 -4.05
C GLN A 97 11.68 8.96 -3.01
N ALA A 98 10.83 9.13 -1.99
CA ALA A 98 10.54 8.07 -1.03
C ALA A 98 9.85 6.86 -1.72
N LEU A 99 8.86 7.10 -2.59
CA LEU A 99 8.22 6.03 -3.35
C LEU A 99 9.18 5.30 -4.30
N ARG A 100 10.10 6.04 -4.94
CA ARG A 100 11.12 5.40 -5.81
C ARG A 100 12.13 4.55 -5.04
N SER A 101 12.46 4.94 -3.81
CA SER A 101 13.48 4.24 -3.01
C SER A 101 12.94 3.11 -2.15
N GLU A 102 11.71 3.24 -1.64
CA GLU A 102 11.10 2.27 -0.73
C GLU A 102 9.90 1.51 -1.35
N GLY A 103 9.43 1.94 -2.52
CA GLY A 103 8.34 1.31 -3.26
C GLY A 103 6.95 1.89 -2.96
N LEU A 104 5.98 1.48 -3.76
CA LEU A 104 4.58 1.94 -3.69
C LEU A 104 3.80 1.39 -2.50
N GLY A 105 4.39 0.50 -1.71
CA GLY A 105 3.80 -0.02 -0.47
C GLY A 105 3.58 1.04 0.61
N LEU A 106 4.21 2.23 0.48
CA LEU A 106 3.98 3.37 1.37
C LEU A 106 2.61 4.05 1.18
N LEU A 107 1.94 3.81 0.05
CA LEU A 107 0.67 4.44 -0.26
C LEU A 107 -0.50 3.78 0.48
N PRO A 108 -1.48 4.57 0.93
CA PRO A 108 -2.71 4.05 1.53
C PRO A 108 -3.68 3.57 0.44
N TRP A 109 -3.33 2.51 -0.30
CA TRP A 109 -4.13 2.00 -1.42
C TRP A 109 -5.62 1.80 -1.11
N GLY A 110 -5.94 1.45 0.14
CA GLY A 110 -7.30 1.06 0.52
C GLY A 110 -7.72 -0.25 -0.16
N LYS A 111 -8.88 -0.77 0.24
CA LYS A 111 -9.30 -2.11 -0.21
C LYS A 111 -9.58 -2.17 -1.71
N ALA A 112 -10.22 -1.15 -2.27
CA ALA A 112 -10.63 -1.14 -3.68
C ALA A 112 -9.45 -1.02 -4.65
N ALA A 113 -8.49 -0.13 -4.38
CA ALA A 113 -7.31 0.00 -5.24
C ALA A 113 -6.42 -1.24 -5.12
N GLN A 114 -6.22 -1.76 -3.91
CA GLN A 114 -5.44 -2.99 -3.71
C GLN A 114 -6.08 -4.17 -4.45
N ALA A 115 -7.38 -4.39 -4.29
CA ALA A 115 -8.10 -5.46 -5.00
C ALA A 115 -7.98 -5.33 -6.52
N LEU A 116 -8.08 -4.11 -7.07
CA LEU A 116 -7.89 -3.88 -8.50
C LEU A 116 -6.46 -4.22 -8.96
N ARG A 117 -5.43 -3.80 -8.21
CA ARG A 117 -4.02 -4.12 -8.50
C ARG A 117 -3.77 -5.62 -8.46
N THR A 118 -4.28 -6.32 -7.45
CA THR A 118 -4.14 -7.78 -7.31
C THR A 118 -4.81 -8.51 -8.48
N ARG A 119 -6.03 -8.12 -8.85
CA ARG A 119 -6.76 -8.72 -9.98
C ARG A 119 -6.07 -8.45 -11.32
N ALA A 120 -5.56 -7.24 -11.51
CA ALA A 120 -4.80 -6.87 -12.70
C ALA A 120 -3.53 -7.71 -12.85
N ALA A 121 -2.76 -7.83 -11.76
CA ALA A 121 -1.58 -8.69 -11.72
C ALA A 121 -1.93 -10.16 -12.03
N PHE A 122 -3.00 -10.70 -11.44
CA PHE A 122 -3.48 -12.05 -11.73
C PHE A 122 -3.91 -12.21 -13.20
N ALA A 123 -4.57 -11.21 -13.78
CA ALA A 123 -4.97 -11.22 -15.19
C ALA A 123 -3.79 -11.09 -16.16
N GLY A 124 -2.60 -10.70 -15.69
CA GLY A 124 -1.48 -10.33 -16.54
C GLY A 124 -1.77 -9.08 -17.38
N VAL A 125 -2.56 -8.15 -16.83
CA VAL A 125 -2.97 -6.88 -17.47
C VAL A 125 -2.55 -5.75 -16.55
N GLY A 126 -2.13 -4.61 -17.12
CA GLY A 126 -1.88 -3.40 -16.33
C GLY A 126 -0.43 -2.96 -16.25
N ASP A 127 0.33 -3.10 -17.33
CA ASP A 127 1.64 -2.47 -17.45
C ASP A 127 1.55 -0.96 -17.17
N GLU A 128 0.41 -0.34 -17.53
CA GLU A 128 0.09 1.08 -17.32
C GLU A 128 -0.05 1.48 -15.84
N ILE A 129 -0.32 0.50 -14.97
CA ILE A 129 -0.43 0.69 -13.51
C ILE A 129 0.61 -0.12 -12.72
N GLY A 130 1.55 -0.75 -13.43
CA GLY A 130 2.67 -1.42 -12.81
C GLY A 130 3.54 -0.42 -12.05
N ASP A 131 4.34 -0.92 -11.10
CA ASP A 131 5.16 -0.06 -10.24
C ASP A 131 6.05 0.88 -11.05
N ALA A 132 6.66 0.39 -12.13
CA ALA A 132 7.48 1.21 -13.02
C ALA A 132 6.68 2.34 -13.69
N ALA A 133 5.47 2.07 -14.17
CA ALA A 133 4.65 3.07 -14.85
C ALA A 133 4.12 4.14 -13.89
N LEU A 134 3.74 3.76 -12.66
CA LEU A 134 3.31 4.71 -11.63
C LEU A 134 4.48 5.54 -11.07
N LEU A 135 5.71 5.00 -11.07
CA LEU A 135 6.91 5.72 -10.63
C LEU A 135 7.49 6.64 -11.71
N ALA A 136 7.10 6.47 -12.97
CA ALA A 136 7.59 7.27 -14.10
C ALA A 136 7.10 8.73 -14.02
N ASP A 137 5.85 8.94 -13.58
CA ASP A 137 5.18 10.24 -13.48
C ASP A 137 4.67 10.51 -12.05
N VAL A 138 5.39 10.01 -11.05
CA VAL A 138 4.99 10.04 -9.64
C VAL A 138 4.77 11.44 -9.08
N GLU A 139 5.59 12.42 -9.46
CA GLU A 139 5.39 13.81 -9.05
C GLU A 139 4.06 14.37 -9.57
N ASP A 140 3.68 14.04 -10.80
CA ASP A 140 2.50 14.63 -11.45
C ASP A 140 1.22 14.15 -10.77
N TRP A 141 1.05 12.84 -10.59
CA TRP A 141 -0.15 12.33 -9.93
C TRP A 141 -0.13 12.58 -8.42
N LEU A 142 1.05 12.61 -7.77
CA LEU A 142 1.12 13.02 -6.35
C LEU A 142 0.67 14.47 -6.19
N GLU A 143 1.11 15.39 -7.06
CA GLU A 143 0.73 16.80 -6.99
C GLU A 143 -0.80 16.96 -7.10
N MET A 144 -1.45 16.16 -7.95
CA MET A 144 -2.90 16.14 -8.12
C MET A 144 -3.66 15.52 -6.93
N LEU A 145 -3.14 14.45 -6.33
CA LEU A 145 -3.86 13.69 -5.29
C LEU A 145 -3.53 14.15 -3.87
N LEU A 146 -2.39 14.80 -3.65
CA LEU A 146 -1.96 15.25 -2.33
C LEU A 146 -2.74 16.52 -1.92
N PRO A 147 -3.44 16.49 -0.76
CA PRO A 147 -4.11 17.69 -0.26
C PRO A 147 -3.13 18.85 -0.01
N ALA A 148 -3.59 20.09 -0.12
CA ALA A 148 -2.70 21.24 -0.30
C ALA A 148 -1.64 21.47 0.79
N ASN A 149 -1.96 21.12 2.04
CA ASN A 149 -1.05 21.27 3.18
C ASN A 149 -0.52 19.92 3.68
N ALA A 150 -0.80 18.84 2.97
CA ALA A 150 -0.39 17.51 3.37
C ALA A 150 1.10 17.30 3.10
N ARG A 151 1.75 16.57 4.03
CA ARG A 151 3.17 16.24 3.97
C ARG A 151 3.40 14.74 4.15
N ARG A 152 2.36 13.91 4.01
CA ARG A 152 2.38 12.47 4.33
C ARG A 152 1.47 11.70 3.39
N PHE A 153 1.83 10.46 3.09
CA PHE A 153 1.01 9.60 2.22
C PHE A 153 -0.35 9.30 2.82
N SER A 154 -0.47 9.18 4.16
CA SER A 154 -1.73 8.89 4.83
C SER A 154 -2.82 9.96 4.67
N ALA A 155 -2.48 11.12 4.09
CA ALA A 155 -3.45 12.16 3.76
C ALA A 155 -4.11 11.93 2.38
N ILE A 156 -3.55 11.04 1.57
CA ILE A 156 -4.12 10.65 0.28
C ILE A 156 -5.27 9.68 0.54
N ASP A 157 -6.43 9.98 -0.04
CA ASP A 157 -7.61 9.11 0.04
C ASP A 157 -7.42 7.86 -0.85
N GLY A 158 -7.76 6.68 -0.31
CA GLY A 158 -7.64 5.42 -1.05
C GLY A 158 -8.60 5.32 -2.25
N GLY A 159 -9.75 6.00 -2.20
CA GLY A 159 -10.66 6.13 -3.33
C GLY A 159 -10.06 6.98 -4.45
N ALA A 160 -9.30 8.02 -4.11
CA ALA A 160 -8.56 8.82 -5.09
C ALA A 160 -7.49 7.99 -5.81
N LEU A 161 -6.78 7.10 -5.11
CA LEU A 161 -5.85 6.15 -5.71
C LEU A 161 -6.57 5.14 -6.60
N HIS A 162 -7.71 4.58 -6.15
CA HIS A 162 -8.51 3.70 -6.99
C HIS A 162 -8.95 4.38 -8.29
N ASN A 163 -9.39 5.64 -8.22
CA ASN A 163 -9.81 6.42 -9.39
C ASN A 163 -8.64 6.67 -10.35
N LEU A 164 -7.44 6.98 -9.85
CA LEU A 164 -6.23 7.10 -10.66
C LEU A 164 -5.96 5.82 -11.45
N LEU A 165 -6.01 4.65 -10.79
CA LEU A 165 -5.79 3.36 -11.45
C LEU A 165 -6.84 3.09 -12.53
N THR A 166 -8.12 3.26 -12.20
CA THR A 166 -9.23 3.04 -13.14
C THR A 166 -9.13 3.95 -14.37
N GLN A 167 -8.74 5.22 -14.18
CA GLN A 167 -8.52 6.15 -15.29
C GLN A 167 -7.36 5.72 -16.19
N ARG A 168 -6.26 5.21 -15.61
CA ARG A 168 -5.08 4.73 -16.38
C ARG A 168 -5.36 3.48 -17.18
N PHE A 169 -6.11 2.53 -16.62
CA PHE A 169 -6.49 1.32 -17.34
C PHE A 169 -7.32 1.59 -18.58
N GLY A 170 -8.19 2.60 -18.51
CA GLY A 170 -9.24 2.78 -19.50
C GLY A 170 -10.22 1.60 -19.54
N TRP A 171 -11.12 1.65 -20.53
CA TRP A 171 -12.22 0.70 -20.62
C TRP A 171 -11.78 -0.72 -21.03
N ASP A 172 -10.89 -0.83 -22.02
CA ASP A 172 -10.47 -2.12 -22.58
C ASP A 172 -9.70 -2.98 -21.57
N ALA A 173 -8.77 -2.40 -20.82
CA ALA A 173 -8.05 -3.14 -19.78
C ALA A 173 -8.98 -3.56 -18.64
N THR A 174 -9.91 -2.68 -18.24
CA THR A 174 -10.93 -3.01 -17.23
C THR A 174 -11.78 -4.21 -17.66
N GLN A 175 -12.28 -4.23 -18.90
CA GLN A 175 -13.04 -5.38 -19.40
C GLN A 175 -12.22 -6.68 -19.43
N ARG A 176 -10.93 -6.61 -19.82
CA ARG A 176 -10.03 -7.78 -19.77
C ARG A 176 -9.83 -8.28 -18.34
N ILE A 177 -9.66 -7.38 -17.37
CA ILE A 177 -9.54 -7.75 -15.95
C ILE A 177 -10.84 -8.38 -15.46
N GLU A 178 -12.00 -7.83 -15.77
CA GLU A 178 -13.29 -8.42 -15.39
C GLU A 178 -13.50 -9.81 -16.00
N ALA A 179 -13.05 -10.03 -17.25
CA ALA A 179 -13.15 -11.33 -17.90
C ALA A 179 -12.18 -12.38 -17.35
N LEU A 180 -10.93 -11.99 -17.06
CA LEU A 180 -9.88 -12.93 -16.63
C LEU A 180 -9.83 -13.12 -15.11
N ALA A 181 -10.11 -12.06 -14.37
CA ALA A 181 -9.99 -11.99 -12.93
C ALA A 181 -11.23 -11.30 -12.34
N PRO A 182 -12.44 -11.86 -12.47
CA PRO A 182 -13.67 -11.23 -11.97
C PRO A 182 -13.59 -10.92 -10.47
N ALA A 183 -14.22 -9.84 -10.02
CA ALA A 183 -14.25 -9.51 -8.59
C ALA A 183 -15.08 -10.52 -7.78
N GLU A 184 -16.12 -11.06 -8.40
CA GLU A 184 -17.12 -11.92 -7.77
C GLU A 184 -17.41 -13.15 -8.61
N PHE A 185 -17.64 -14.27 -7.94
CA PHE A 185 -18.20 -15.48 -8.52
C PHE A 185 -19.73 -15.46 -8.39
N ARG A 186 -20.43 -15.61 -9.52
CA ARG A 186 -21.89 -15.78 -9.53
C ARG A 186 -22.25 -17.27 -9.53
N SER A 187 -22.85 -17.70 -8.43
CA SER A 187 -23.31 -19.09 -8.25
C SER A 187 -24.57 -19.43 -9.09
N PRO A 188 -24.81 -20.71 -9.39
CA PRO A 188 -26.08 -21.18 -9.97
C PRO A 188 -27.34 -20.74 -9.22
N ALA A 189 -27.27 -20.56 -7.90
CA ALA A 189 -28.38 -20.05 -7.09
C ALA A 189 -28.64 -18.53 -7.29
N GLY A 190 -27.88 -17.86 -8.15
CA GLY A 190 -27.99 -16.43 -8.43
C GLY A 190 -27.32 -15.52 -7.41
N SER A 191 -26.73 -16.06 -6.33
CA SER A 191 -25.93 -15.31 -5.37
C SER A 191 -24.53 -14.98 -5.90
N THR A 192 -23.99 -13.83 -5.52
CA THR A 192 -22.61 -13.41 -5.82
C THR A 192 -21.73 -13.50 -4.58
N HIS A 193 -20.46 -13.84 -4.78
CA HIS A 193 -19.48 -14.07 -3.71
C HIS A 193 -18.13 -13.48 -4.12
N ALA A 194 -17.51 -12.66 -3.27
CA ALA A 194 -16.20 -12.07 -3.57
C ALA A 194 -15.14 -13.16 -3.72
N ILE A 195 -14.23 -12.97 -4.69
CA ILE A 195 -13.08 -13.85 -4.90
C ILE A 195 -11.88 -13.23 -4.20
N ASP A 196 -11.28 -13.97 -3.27
CA ASP A 196 -10.03 -13.62 -2.62
C ASP A 196 -8.85 -14.15 -3.45
N TYR A 197 -8.20 -13.25 -4.18
CA TYR A 197 -7.02 -13.56 -5.00
C TYR A 197 -5.72 -13.65 -4.18
N GLU A 198 -5.70 -13.17 -2.94
CA GLU A 198 -4.53 -13.17 -2.06
C GLU A 198 -4.49 -14.40 -1.15
N ALA A 199 -5.54 -15.23 -1.17
CA ALA A 199 -5.61 -16.47 -0.41
C ALA A 199 -4.40 -17.39 -0.73
N PRO A 200 -3.74 -18.00 0.28
CA PRO A 200 -2.54 -18.82 0.07
C PRO A 200 -2.73 -20.02 -0.85
N ALA A 201 -3.96 -20.52 -0.94
CA ALA A 201 -4.33 -21.63 -1.80
C ALA A 201 -4.70 -21.18 -3.23
N GLY A 202 -4.48 -19.92 -3.59
CA GLY A 202 -4.94 -19.33 -4.83
C GLY A 202 -6.37 -18.78 -4.72
N PRO A 203 -6.92 -18.26 -5.83
CA PRO A 203 -8.20 -17.56 -5.84
C PRO A 203 -9.30 -18.38 -5.16
N THR A 204 -9.84 -17.84 -4.08
CA THR A 204 -10.75 -18.55 -3.18
C THR A 204 -12.09 -17.85 -3.11
N VAL A 205 -13.17 -18.63 -3.10
CA VAL A 205 -14.52 -18.14 -2.81
C VAL A 205 -15.09 -18.91 -1.63
N GLU A 206 -15.60 -18.19 -0.64
CA GLU A 206 -16.37 -18.78 0.45
C GLU A 206 -17.85 -18.68 0.15
N LEU A 207 -18.55 -19.82 0.17
CA LEU A 207 -19.98 -19.85 -0.08
C LEU A 207 -20.66 -21.07 0.54
N ARG A 208 -21.97 -20.96 0.70
CA ARG A 208 -22.79 -22.09 1.11
C ARG A 208 -22.80 -23.14 0.01
N VAL A 209 -22.64 -24.41 0.39
CA VAL A 209 -22.59 -25.53 -0.58
C VAL A 209 -23.84 -25.61 -1.47
N GLN A 210 -25.01 -25.22 -0.98
CA GLN A 210 -26.26 -25.23 -1.76
C GLN A 210 -26.27 -24.23 -2.92
N ALA A 211 -25.40 -23.22 -2.89
CA ALA A 211 -25.29 -22.28 -4.01
C ALA A 211 -24.70 -22.96 -5.26
N LEU A 212 -23.96 -24.06 -5.10
CA LEU A 212 -23.28 -24.80 -6.16
C LEU A 212 -24.07 -25.99 -6.70
N PHE A 213 -25.25 -26.29 -6.16
CA PHE A 213 -26.07 -27.37 -6.71
C PHE A 213 -26.39 -27.08 -8.19
N GLY A 214 -26.46 -28.13 -9.00
CA GLY A 214 -26.64 -28.01 -10.44
C GLY A 214 -25.33 -27.74 -11.20
N LEU A 215 -24.20 -27.52 -10.50
CA LEU A 215 -22.89 -27.36 -11.12
C LEU A 215 -22.19 -28.71 -11.21
N SER A 216 -22.08 -29.24 -12.44
CA SER A 216 -21.40 -30.50 -12.75
C SER A 216 -19.93 -30.35 -13.11
N GLU A 217 -19.48 -29.13 -13.41
CA GLU A 217 -18.09 -28.79 -13.75
C GLU A 217 -17.50 -27.87 -12.67
N HIS A 218 -16.19 -28.00 -12.41
CA HIS A 218 -15.54 -27.12 -11.45
C HIS A 218 -15.30 -25.72 -12.07
N PRO A 219 -15.66 -24.61 -11.37
CA PRO A 219 -15.43 -23.27 -11.89
C PRO A 219 -13.94 -22.96 -11.96
N VAL A 220 -13.51 -22.36 -13.06
CA VAL A 220 -12.13 -21.95 -13.31
C VAL A 220 -12.08 -20.47 -13.67
N ILE A 221 -10.97 -19.82 -13.37
CA ILE A 221 -10.74 -18.41 -13.68
C ILE A 221 -9.38 -18.20 -14.35
N GLY A 222 -9.18 -17.03 -14.95
CA GLY A 222 -7.92 -16.67 -15.60
C GLY A 222 -7.68 -17.38 -16.92
N ARG A 223 -6.65 -16.89 -17.64
CA ARG A 223 -6.24 -17.43 -18.94
C ARG A 223 -5.79 -18.90 -18.84
N GLU A 224 -5.17 -19.26 -17.73
CA GLU A 224 -4.66 -20.61 -17.46
C GLU A 224 -5.74 -21.58 -16.95
N ARG A 225 -7.00 -21.13 -16.86
CA ARG A 225 -8.12 -21.92 -16.32
C ARG A 225 -7.80 -22.50 -14.94
N ILE A 226 -7.35 -21.64 -14.04
CA ILE A 226 -7.01 -22.01 -12.66
C ILE A 226 -8.29 -22.39 -11.91
N PRO A 227 -8.35 -23.56 -11.24
CA PRO A 227 -9.51 -23.97 -10.47
C PRO A 227 -9.73 -23.05 -9.28
N LEU A 228 -10.94 -22.53 -9.15
CA LEU A 228 -11.32 -21.66 -8.04
C LEU A 228 -11.43 -22.49 -6.76
N VAL A 229 -10.69 -22.11 -5.72
CA VAL A 229 -10.79 -22.80 -4.43
C VAL A 229 -12.16 -22.52 -3.82
N LEU A 230 -12.95 -23.57 -3.61
CA LEU A 230 -14.28 -23.47 -3.02
C LEU A 230 -14.18 -23.78 -1.52
N SER A 231 -14.31 -22.75 -0.68
CA SER A 231 -14.49 -22.90 0.76
C SER A 231 -15.98 -23.07 1.07
N LEU A 232 -16.40 -24.32 1.24
CA LEU A 232 -17.81 -24.69 1.36
C LEU A 232 -18.27 -24.57 2.81
N THR A 233 -19.38 -23.85 3.00
CA THR A 233 -19.99 -23.64 4.32
C THR A 233 -21.40 -24.20 4.42
N SER A 234 -21.82 -24.43 5.66
CA SER A 234 -23.19 -24.79 6.04
C SER A 234 -24.14 -23.58 6.00
N PRO A 235 -25.46 -23.76 6.15
CA PRO A 235 -26.41 -22.64 6.26
C PRO A 235 -26.07 -21.63 7.35
N ALA A 236 -25.38 -22.07 8.42
CA ALA A 236 -24.94 -21.24 9.53
C ALA A 236 -23.51 -20.66 9.35
N GLY A 237 -22.91 -20.77 8.15
CA GLY A 237 -21.57 -20.27 7.87
C GLY A 237 -20.43 -21.11 8.45
N ARG A 238 -20.71 -22.28 9.04
CA ARG A 238 -19.65 -23.17 9.55
C ARG A 238 -18.93 -23.86 8.38
N PRO A 239 -17.59 -23.91 8.36
CA PRO A 239 -16.84 -24.65 7.35
C PRO A 239 -17.25 -26.12 7.28
N ILE A 240 -17.31 -26.65 6.07
CA ILE A 240 -17.60 -28.06 5.77
C ILE A 240 -16.39 -28.70 5.09
N GLN A 241 -15.98 -28.14 3.96
CA GLN A 241 -14.93 -28.70 3.12
C GLN A 241 -14.32 -27.59 2.27
N THR A 242 -13.02 -27.69 1.98
CA THR A 242 -12.38 -26.91 0.92
C THR A 242 -12.06 -27.83 -0.25
N THR A 243 -12.38 -27.44 -1.49
CA THR A 243 -12.09 -28.25 -2.68
C THR A 243 -11.65 -27.42 -3.88
N ARG A 244 -10.79 -28.02 -4.71
CA ARG A 244 -10.42 -27.56 -6.07
C ARG A 244 -10.93 -28.51 -7.18
N ASP A 245 -11.72 -29.51 -6.77
CA ASP A 245 -12.36 -30.48 -7.66
C ASP A 245 -13.77 -30.74 -7.12
N LEU A 246 -14.72 -29.99 -7.65
CA LEU A 246 -16.12 -30.08 -7.24
C LEU A 246 -16.76 -31.41 -7.69
N PRO A 247 -16.53 -31.90 -8.94
CA PRO A 247 -17.00 -33.22 -9.35
C PRO A 247 -16.52 -34.37 -8.47
N ALA A 248 -15.25 -34.38 -8.06
CA ALA A 248 -14.72 -35.41 -7.16
C ALA A 248 -15.36 -35.31 -5.77
N PHE A 249 -15.57 -34.10 -5.24
CA PHE A 249 -16.29 -33.88 -3.98
C PHE A 249 -17.72 -34.44 -4.02
N TRP A 250 -18.46 -34.16 -5.10
CA TRP A 250 -19.81 -34.69 -5.31
C TRP A 250 -19.89 -36.21 -5.36
N LYS A 251 -18.93 -36.86 -6.03
CA LYS A 251 -18.90 -38.33 -6.15
C LYS A 251 -18.35 -39.03 -4.92
N GLY A 252 -17.51 -38.35 -4.14
CA GLY A 252 -16.84 -38.88 -2.97
C GLY A 252 -17.53 -38.47 -1.67
N SER A 253 -16.91 -37.54 -0.94
CA SER A 253 -17.27 -37.18 0.43
C SER A 253 -18.63 -36.49 0.60
N TRP A 254 -19.32 -36.12 -0.49
CA TRP A 254 -20.63 -35.47 -0.39
C TRP A 254 -21.68 -36.31 0.34
N ALA A 255 -21.70 -37.63 0.14
CA ALA A 255 -22.72 -38.49 0.76
C ALA A 255 -22.69 -38.41 2.29
N ASP A 256 -21.49 -38.42 2.87
CA ASP A 256 -21.29 -38.30 4.32
C ASP A 256 -21.62 -36.89 4.82
N VAL A 257 -21.19 -35.86 4.08
CA VAL A 257 -21.54 -34.47 4.37
C VAL A 257 -23.06 -34.26 4.35
N ALA A 258 -23.75 -34.75 3.31
CA ALA A 258 -25.19 -34.62 3.17
C ALA A 258 -25.93 -35.34 4.30
N LYS A 259 -25.46 -36.52 4.72
CA LYS A 259 -26.00 -37.26 5.87
C LYS A 259 -25.88 -36.47 7.16
N GLU A 260 -24.72 -35.91 7.46
CA GLU A 260 -24.51 -35.06 8.65
C GLU A 260 -25.39 -33.81 8.59
N MET A 261 -25.35 -33.11 7.46
CA MET A 261 -26.06 -31.85 7.26
C MET A 261 -27.58 -32.01 7.29
N ARG A 262 -28.11 -33.16 6.85
CA ARG A 262 -29.54 -33.49 6.97
C ARG A 262 -29.99 -33.60 8.43
N GLY A 263 -29.12 -34.08 9.31
CA GLY A 263 -29.36 -34.10 10.76
C GLY A 263 -29.31 -32.71 11.40
N ARG A 264 -28.27 -31.93 11.09
CA ARG A 264 -28.06 -30.58 11.68
C ARG A 264 -29.00 -29.52 11.11
N TYR A 265 -29.34 -29.61 9.83
CA TYR A 265 -30.10 -28.59 9.09
C TYR A 265 -31.24 -29.21 8.26
N PRO A 266 -32.23 -29.89 8.89
CA PRO A 266 -33.24 -30.69 8.19
C PRO A 266 -34.17 -29.89 7.26
N LYS A 267 -34.30 -28.57 7.51
CA LYS A 267 -35.13 -27.64 6.74
C LYS A 267 -34.52 -27.29 5.37
N HIS A 268 -33.23 -27.55 5.13
CA HIS A 268 -32.55 -27.25 3.87
C HIS A 268 -32.48 -28.48 2.95
N PRO A 269 -32.39 -28.28 1.62
CA PRO A 269 -32.20 -29.38 0.68
C PRO A 269 -30.79 -29.97 0.79
N TRP A 270 -30.72 -31.30 0.81
CA TRP A 270 -29.50 -32.11 0.86
C TRP A 270 -29.68 -33.28 -0.11
N PRO A 271 -29.59 -33.01 -1.43
CA PRO A 271 -29.86 -33.99 -2.49
C PRO A 271 -28.81 -35.08 -2.50
N ASP A 272 -29.21 -36.28 -2.91
CA ASP A 272 -28.27 -37.39 -3.11
C ASP A 272 -27.45 -37.18 -4.41
N ASP A 273 -28.02 -36.53 -5.42
CA ASP A 273 -27.32 -36.03 -6.61
C ASP A 273 -27.25 -34.49 -6.61
N PRO A 274 -26.17 -33.88 -6.07
CA PRO A 274 -26.02 -32.42 -6.02
C PRO A 274 -25.71 -31.80 -7.39
N ALA A 275 -25.14 -32.56 -8.33
CA ALA A 275 -24.75 -32.05 -9.64
C ALA A 275 -25.96 -31.82 -10.56
N ALA A 276 -27.07 -32.52 -10.33
CA ALA A 276 -28.34 -32.34 -11.06
C ALA A 276 -29.42 -31.59 -10.25
N ALA A 277 -29.13 -31.19 -9.01
CA ALA A 277 -30.11 -30.55 -8.14
C ALA A 277 -30.33 -29.06 -8.47
N SER A 278 -31.54 -28.56 -8.19
CA SER A 278 -31.83 -27.13 -8.30
C SER A 278 -31.07 -26.32 -7.23
N ALA A 279 -30.36 -25.29 -7.66
CA ALA A 279 -29.62 -24.40 -6.79
C ALA A 279 -30.56 -23.47 -6.01
N THR A 280 -30.54 -23.58 -4.68
CA THR A 280 -31.36 -22.73 -3.82
C THR A 280 -30.73 -22.56 -2.45
N LEU A 281 -30.66 -21.30 -1.98
CA LEU A 281 -30.24 -20.98 -0.61
C LEU A 281 -31.39 -21.03 0.39
N ARG A 282 -32.61 -21.31 -0.09
CA ARG A 282 -33.84 -21.30 0.71
C ARG A 282 -34.03 -22.62 1.44
N THR A 283 -34.96 -22.62 2.39
CA THR A 283 -35.45 -23.85 3.01
C THR A 283 -36.43 -24.57 2.07
N LYS A 284 -36.58 -25.89 2.21
CA LYS A 284 -37.47 -26.73 1.38
C LYS A 284 -38.89 -26.14 1.26
N ARG A 285 -39.46 -25.63 2.36
CA ARG A 285 -40.80 -25.02 2.38
C ARG A 285 -40.89 -23.71 1.61
N ALA A 286 -39.83 -22.90 1.63
CA ALA A 286 -39.79 -21.63 0.94
C ALA A 286 -39.54 -21.83 -0.57
N ASP A 287 -38.81 -22.87 -0.93
CA ASP A 287 -38.54 -23.23 -2.33
C ASP A 287 -39.79 -23.80 -3.02
N ALA A 288 -40.55 -24.67 -2.33
CA ALA A 288 -41.78 -25.28 -2.84
C ALA A 288 -42.98 -24.33 -3.02
N ARG A 289 -42.85 -23.06 -2.60
CA ARG A 289 -43.89 -22.02 -2.75
C ARG A 289 -43.70 -21.16 -4.01
N ARG A 290 -42.68 -21.48 -4.81
CA ARG A 290 -42.34 -20.79 -6.06
C ARG A 290 -43.04 -21.46 -7.23
#